data_AF-A0A851GA29-F1
#
_entry.id   AF-A0A851GA29-F1
#
_cell.length_a   1.000
_cell.length_b   1.000
_cell.length_c   1.000
_cell.angle_alpha   90.00
_cell.angle_beta   90.00
_cell.angle_gamma   90.00
#
_symmetry.space_group_name_H-M   'P 1'
#
loop_
_entity.id
_entity.type
_entity.pdbx_description
1 polymer ?
#
loop_
_entity_poly.entity_id
_entity_poly.type
_entity_poly.pdbx_seq_one_letter_code
_entity_poly.pdbx_strand_id
1 'polypeptide(L)'
;LQMTNMISYQGLVRTFPKGKCQSCKRDAPFLKEDGTPFLEVHHIEWLSKGGEDSVENAIALCPNCHRQAHYGALELVAVNKQG
;
A
#
# COMPACT_ATOMS: atom_id res chain seq x y z
N LEU A 1 14.52 -1.05 -3.67
CA LEU A 1 14.92 -0.68 -2.29
C LEU A 1 15.04 0.83 -2.21
N GLN A 2 13.93 1.54 -1.99
CA GLN A 2 13.98 2.92 -1.51
C GLN A 2 13.34 2.88 -0.11
N MET A 3 14.19 2.60 0.89
CA MET A 3 13.81 2.34 2.28
C MET A 3 13.81 3.62 3.13
N THR A 4 13.73 4.80 2.52
CA THR A 4 13.97 6.08 3.22
C THR A 4 12.79 6.54 4.09
N ASN A 5 11.57 6.05 3.83
CA ASN A 5 10.36 6.49 4.58
C ASN A 5 9.57 5.36 5.23
N MET A 6 10.20 4.21 5.49
CA MET A 6 9.53 3.02 6.04
C MET A 6 8.83 3.28 7.39
N ILE A 7 9.31 4.25 8.19
CA ILE A 7 8.70 4.62 9.48
C ILE A 7 7.33 5.30 9.28
N SER A 8 7.21 6.25 8.35
CA SER A 8 5.95 6.95 8.07
C SER A 8 4.88 6.00 7.50
N TYR A 9 5.29 5.04 6.67
CA TYR A 9 4.37 4.08 6.05
C TYR A 9 3.93 2.93 6.95
N GLN A 10 4.67 2.62 8.02
CA GLN A 10 4.18 1.70 9.04
C GLN A 10 2.89 2.23 9.66
N GLY A 11 2.72 3.55 9.77
CA GLY A 11 1.45 4.18 10.13
C GLY A 11 0.33 3.78 9.17
N LEU A 12 0.52 3.96 7.86
CA LEU A 12 -0.46 3.61 6.83
C LEU A 12 -0.94 2.15 6.93
N VAL A 13 -0.02 1.20 7.12
CA VAL A 13 -0.36 -0.23 7.25
C VAL A 13 -1.05 -0.55 8.57
N ARG A 14 -0.71 0.16 9.66
CA ARG A 14 -1.22 -0.11 11.01
C ARG A 14 -2.54 0.62 11.33
N THR A 15 -2.79 1.79 10.73
CA THR A 15 -3.94 2.65 11.08
C THR A 15 -5.09 2.57 10.10
N PHE A 16 -4.87 2.18 8.84
CA PHE A 16 -5.97 1.89 7.91
C PHE A 16 -6.68 0.57 8.29
N PRO A 17 -8.01 0.50 8.10
CA PRO A 17 -8.91 -0.19 9.01
C PRO A 17 -8.57 -1.67 9.17
N LYS A 18 -8.16 -2.04 10.39
CA LYS A 18 -8.09 -3.41 10.92
C LYS A 18 -7.28 -4.41 10.10
N GLY A 19 -6.24 -3.96 9.38
CA GLY A 19 -5.39 -4.88 8.62
C GLY A 19 -6.04 -5.41 7.34
N LYS A 20 -6.96 -4.64 6.73
CA LYS A 20 -7.56 -4.98 5.43
C LYS A 20 -6.81 -4.32 4.28
N CYS A 21 -6.70 -5.04 3.17
CA CYS A 21 -6.20 -4.53 1.90
C CYS A 21 -7.06 -3.35 1.42
N GLN A 22 -6.45 -2.21 1.08
CA GLN A 22 -7.19 -1.03 0.64
C GLN A 22 -7.76 -1.16 -0.77
N SER A 23 -7.29 -2.13 -1.58
CA SER A 23 -7.88 -2.47 -2.88
C SER A 23 -9.07 -3.44 -2.73
N CYS A 24 -8.80 -4.71 -2.41
CA CYS A 24 -9.83 -5.76 -2.40
C CYS A 24 -10.67 -5.85 -1.12
N LYS A 25 -10.35 -5.04 -0.10
CA LYS A 25 -11.05 -4.96 1.21
C LYS A 25 -11.03 -6.25 2.04
N ARG A 26 -10.28 -7.29 1.64
CA ARG A 26 -10.07 -8.52 2.41
C ARG A 26 -9.03 -8.30 3.50
N ASP A 27 -9.10 -9.12 4.55
CA ASP A 27 -8.10 -9.13 5.62
C ASP A 27 -6.70 -9.51 5.09
N ALA A 28 -5.67 -9.08 5.81
CA ALA A 28 -4.31 -9.51 5.60
C ALA A 28 -4.25 -11.05 5.63
N PRO A 29 -3.42 -11.67 4.77
CA PRO A 29 -3.36 -13.12 4.68
C PRO A 29 -2.86 -13.80 5.95
N PHE A 30 -2.09 -13.08 6.78
CA PHE A 30 -1.59 -13.55 8.07
C PHE A 30 -1.19 -12.36 8.97
N LEU A 31 -0.97 -12.66 10.25
CA LEU A 31 -0.31 -11.76 11.20
C LEU A 31 1.18 -12.09 11.25
N LYS A 32 2.04 -11.07 11.35
CA LYS A 32 3.46 -11.25 11.64
C LYS A 32 3.66 -11.77 13.07
N GLU A 33 4.89 -12.12 13.41
CA GLU A 33 5.28 -12.55 14.77
C GLU A 33 4.90 -11.54 15.86
N ASP A 34 4.91 -10.24 15.54
CA ASP A 34 4.52 -9.15 16.45
C ASP A 34 2.98 -8.97 16.57
N GLY A 35 2.19 -9.86 15.98
CA GLY A 35 0.73 -9.84 15.99
C GLY A 35 0.10 -8.82 15.04
N THR A 36 0.88 -8.06 14.26
CA THR A 36 0.32 -7.08 13.31
C THR A 36 0.04 -7.67 11.93
N PRO A 37 -1.01 -7.19 11.23
CA PRO A 37 -1.38 -7.69 9.90
C PRO A 37 -0.27 -7.47 8.87
N PHE A 38 -0.06 -8.46 8.01
CA PHE A 38 0.90 -8.37 6.91
C PHE A 38 0.25 -7.73 5.66
N LEU A 39 0.59 -6.47 5.38
CA LEU A 39 0.29 -5.78 4.14
C LEU A 39 1.58 -5.12 3.60
N GLU A 40 1.61 -4.87 2.30
CA GLU A 40 2.71 -4.26 1.59
C GLU A 40 2.31 -2.86 1.15
N VAL A 41 3.22 -1.90 1.30
CA VAL A 41 3.02 -0.52 0.83
C VAL A 41 3.38 -0.46 -0.65
N HIS A 42 2.51 0.16 -1.42
CA HIS A 42 2.69 0.42 -2.84
C HIS A 42 2.48 1.89 -3.14
N HIS A 43 3.34 2.50 -3.94
CA HIS A 43 3.12 3.86 -4.43
C HIS A 43 2.19 3.82 -5.65
N ILE A 44 1.07 4.54 -5.61
CA ILE A 44 0.05 4.58 -6.67
C ILE A 44 0.68 5.14 -7.95
N GLU A 45 1.32 6.31 -7.85
CA GLU A 45 2.20 6.85 -8.87
C GLU A 45 3.63 6.40 -8.57
N TRP A 46 4.23 5.68 -9.51
CA TRP A 46 5.54 5.07 -9.32
C TRP A 46 6.60 6.13 -9.09
N LEU A 47 7.45 5.94 -8.06
CA LEU A 47 8.57 6.84 -7.79
C LEU A 47 9.51 6.98 -9.00
N SER A 48 9.74 5.90 -9.74
CA SER A 48 10.56 5.91 -10.97
C SER A 48 9.94 6.72 -12.12
N LYS A 49 8.65 7.05 -12.03
CA LYS A 49 7.93 7.89 -13.00
C LYS A 49 7.69 9.31 -12.46
N GLY A 50 8.32 9.67 -11.34
CA GLY A 50 8.17 10.99 -10.71
C GLY A 50 7.07 11.08 -9.66
N GLY A 51 6.48 9.95 -9.23
CA GLY A 51 5.55 9.92 -8.11
C GLY A 51 6.20 10.39 -6.81
N GLU A 52 5.40 11.02 -5.95
CA GLU A 52 5.86 11.54 -4.67
C GLU A 52 6.04 10.42 -3.63
N ASP A 53 7.08 10.51 -2.80
CA ASP A 53 7.24 9.62 -1.65
C ASP A 53 6.42 10.16 -0.46
N SER A 54 5.09 10.13 -0.59
CA SER A 54 4.12 10.65 0.38
C SER A 54 3.05 9.62 0.76
N VAL A 55 2.37 9.83 1.90
CA VAL A 55 1.28 8.95 2.36
C VAL A 55 0.10 9.00 1.39
N GLU A 56 -0.13 10.15 0.78
CA GLU A 56 -1.17 10.44 -0.20
C GLU A 56 -0.96 9.65 -1.50
N ASN A 57 0.29 9.39 -1.85
CA ASN A 57 0.68 8.55 -2.98
C ASN A 57 0.90 7.09 -2.60
N ALA A 58 0.64 6.68 -1.35
CA ALA A 58 0.87 5.32 -0.88
C ALA A 58 -0.43 4.59 -0.55
N ILE A 59 -0.44 3.26 -0.76
CA ILE A 59 -1.57 2.38 -0.46
C ILE A 59 -1.08 1.05 0.11
N ALA A 60 -1.76 0.54 1.15
CA ALA A 60 -1.52 -0.75 1.77
C ALA A 60 -2.31 -1.86 1.06
N LEU A 61 -1.61 -2.84 0.50
CA LEU A 61 -2.16 -3.94 -0.29
C LEU A 61 -1.80 -5.30 0.30
N CYS A 62 -2.65 -6.31 0.09
CA CYS A 62 -2.23 -7.69 0.28
C CYS A 62 -1.26 -8.11 -0.84
N PRO A 63 -0.43 -9.16 -0.65
CA PRO A 63 0.58 -9.57 -1.62
C PRO A 63 0.01 -9.84 -3.03
N ASN A 64 -1.21 -10.40 -3.08
CA ASN A 64 -1.88 -10.68 -4.35
C ASN A 64 -2.26 -9.41 -5.11
N CYS A 65 -2.89 -8.44 -4.45
CA CYS A 65 -3.23 -7.16 -5.06
C CYS A 65 -1.98 -6.37 -5.41
N HIS A 66 -0.94 -6.41 -4.56
CA HIS A 66 0.32 -5.73 -4.84
C HIS A 66 0.95 -6.28 -6.14
N ARG A 67 1.02 -7.59 -6.31
CA ARG A 67 1.51 -8.21 -7.56
C ARG A 67 0.64 -7.88 -8.76
N GLN A 68 -0.69 -7.83 -8.60
CA GLN A 68 -1.58 -7.40 -9.67
C GLN A 68 -1.36 -5.94 -10.09
N ALA A 69 -0.98 -5.05 -9.16
CA ALA A 69 -0.65 -3.66 -9.49
C ALA A 69 0.71 -3.52 -10.22
N HIS A 70 1.66 -4.44 -9.97
CA HIS A 70 2.94 -4.46 -10.69
C HIS A 70 2.84 -5.11 -12.07
N TYR A 71 2.09 -6.20 -12.20
CA TYR A 71 2.17 -7.12 -13.35
C TYR A 71 0.82 -7.52 -13.95
N GLY A 72 -0.28 -7.26 -13.25
CA GLY A 72 -1.61 -7.64 -13.65
C GLY A 72 -2.40 -6.46 -14.22
N ALA A 73 -3.73 -6.58 -14.18
CA ALA A 73 -4.66 -5.56 -14.67
C ALA A 73 -5.23 -4.65 -13.57
N LEU A 74 -4.63 -4.65 -12.37
CA LEU A 74 -5.12 -3.81 -11.28
C LEU A 74 -4.53 -2.41 -11.41
N GLU A 75 -5.36 -1.48 -11.89
CA GLU A 75 -5.03 -0.06 -11.91
C GLU A 75 -5.43 0.61 -10.58
N LEU A 76 -4.51 1.37 -9.99
CA LEU A 76 -4.73 2.10 -8.75
C LEU A 76 -4.86 3.58 -9.05
N VAL A 77 -5.86 4.24 -8.47
CA VAL A 77 -6.14 5.66 -8.68
C VAL A 77 -6.06 6.39 -7.35
N ALA A 78 -5.28 7.47 -7.30
CA ALA A 78 -5.22 8.33 -6.13
C ALA A 78 -6.59 9.00 -5.94
N VAL A 79 -7.17 8.87 -4.75
CA VAL A 79 -8.57 9.27 -4.50
C VAL A 79 -8.76 10.80 -4.54
N ASN A 80 -7.65 11.58 -4.51
CA ASN A 80 -7.69 13.03 -4.31
C ASN A 80 -7.22 13.88 -5.51
N LYS A 81 -7.16 13.35 -6.74
CA LYS A 81 -7.02 14.21 -7.95
C LYS A 81 -8.40 14.68 -8.46
N GLN A 82 -9.24 15.25 -7.60
CA GLN A 82 -10.29 16.17 -8.05
C GLN A 82 -9.73 17.58 -7.91
N GLY A 83 -9.74 18.34 -9.02
CA GLY A 83 -9.14 19.66 -9.15
C GLY A 83 -9.80 20.76 -8.33
#